data_AF-A0A2G8SJ44-F1
#
_entry.id   AF-A0A2G8SJ44-F1
#
_cell.length_a   1.000
_cell.length_b   1.000
_cell.length_c   1.000
_cell.angle_alpha   90.00
_cell.angle_beta   90.00
_cell.angle_gamma   90.00
#
_symmetry.space_group_name_H-M   'P 1'
#
loop_
_entity.id
_entity.type
_entity.pdbx_description
1 polymer ?
#
loop_
_entity_poly.entity_id
_entity_poly.type
_entity_poly.pdbx_seq_one_letter_code
_entity_poly.pdbx_strand_id
1 'polypeptide(L)'
;MIMLTRFSKAFLFTVFALFLLGSLALLHPPSRTYVDTWTGDFLGEGGMMPILSPAQGAKGEVIMPKLGNATAKAELGRATWKLLHTMTLRFPDEPRQDERDALNNYFHLMSRLYPCGECAAEFQKLLKKYPPQASRNRPT
;
A
#
# COMPACT_ATOMS: atom_id res chain seq x y z
N MET A 1 13.65 -51.36 -51.29
CA MET A 1 12.55 -50.36 -51.18
C MET A 1 11.89 -50.25 -49.79
N ILE A 2 12.35 -50.99 -48.77
CA ILE A 2 11.78 -50.95 -47.40
C ILE A 2 12.59 -50.03 -46.44
N MET A 3 13.88 -49.78 -46.70
CA MET A 3 14.69 -48.91 -45.83
C MET A 3 14.49 -47.41 -46.08
N LEU A 4 14.19 -46.99 -47.32
CA LEU A 4 13.90 -45.59 -47.65
C LEU A 4 12.65 -45.06 -46.93
N THR A 5 11.65 -45.92 -46.71
CA THR A 5 10.41 -45.55 -46.02
C THR A 5 10.59 -45.45 -44.51
N ARG A 6 11.50 -46.24 -43.92
CA ARG A 6 11.85 -46.12 -42.48
C ARG A 6 12.67 -44.87 -42.21
N PHE A 7 13.63 -44.56 -43.07
CA PHE A 7 14.40 -43.32 -42.98
C PHE A 7 13.53 -42.07 -43.17
N SER A 8 12.65 -42.09 -44.18
CA SER A 8 11.74 -40.97 -44.44
C SER A 8 10.73 -40.77 -43.30
N LYS A 9 10.20 -41.85 -42.72
CA LYS A 9 9.32 -41.77 -41.53
C LYS A 9 10.05 -41.26 -40.29
N ALA A 10 11.27 -41.71 -40.05
CA ALA A 10 12.09 -41.23 -38.93
C ALA A 10 12.41 -39.74 -39.10
N PHE A 11 12.79 -39.32 -40.31
CA PHE A 11 13.08 -37.92 -40.62
C PHE A 11 11.86 -37.01 -40.42
N LEU A 12 10.70 -37.41 -40.95
CA LEU A 12 9.45 -36.66 -40.76
C LEU A 12 9.04 -36.57 -39.28
N PHE A 13 9.21 -37.66 -38.52
CA PHE A 13 8.92 -37.65 -37.08
C PHE A 13 9.87 -36.72 -36.32
N THR A 14 11.17 -36.72 -36.66
CA THR A 14 12.13 -35.82 -36.03
C THR A 14 11.85 -34.36 -36.35
N VAL A 15 11.49 -34.02 -37.59
CA VAL A 15 11.15 -32.64 -37.97
C VAL A 15 9.87 -32.19 -37.27
N PHE A 16 8.85 -33.05 -37.20
CA PHE A 16 7.61 -32.74 -36.48
C PHE A 16 7.84 -32.57 -34.98
N ALA A 17 8.65 -33.43 -34.36
CA ALA A 17 9.01 -33.31 -32.95
C ALA A 17 9.80 -32.02 -32.66
N LEU A 18 10.77 -31.66 -33.51
CA LEU A 18 11.52 -30.41 -33.39
C LEU A 18 10.62 -29.19 -33.57
N PHE A 19 9.66 -29.24 -34.49
CA PHE A 19 8.70 -28.16 -34.72
C PHE A 19 7.74 -27.99 -33.55
N LEU A 20 7.25 -29.09 -32.97
CA LEU A 20 6.40 -29.06 -31.77
C LEU A 20 7.16 -28.52 -30.56
N LEU A 21 8.39 -28.96 -30.32
CA LEU A 21 9.22 -28.48 -29.21
C LEU A 21 9.58 -26.99 -29.37
N GLY A 22 9.93 -26.56 -30.59
CA GLY A 22 10.20 -25.16 -30.88
C GLY A 22 8.97 -24.27 -30.69
N SER A 23 7.80 -24.74 -31.13
CA SER A 23 6.53 -24.02 -30.94
C SER A 23 6.16 -23.90 -29.46
N LEU A 24 6.37 -24.95 -28.65
CA LEU A 24 6.13 -24.90 -27.21
C LEU A 24 7.06 -23.92 -26.48
N ALA A 25 8.31 -23.79 -26.94
CA ALA A 25 9.30 -22.88 -26.36
C ALA A 25 9.07 -21.41 -26.73
N LEU A 26 8.45 -21.14 -27.90
CA LEU A 26 8.14 -19.79 -28.37
C LEU A 26 6.75 -19.30 -27.93
N LEU A 27 5.77 -20.21 -27.73
CA LEU A 27 4.42 -19.85 -27.31
C LEU A 27 4.27 -19.67 -25.79
N HIS A 28 5.17 -20.22 -24.99
CA HIS A 28 5.23 -19.89 -23.56
C HIS A 28 6.14 -18.68 -23.38
N PRO A 29 5.63 -17.49 -23.02
CA PRO A 29 6.49 -16.39 -22.64
C PRO A 29 7.36 -16.85 -21.46
N PRO A 30 8.65 -16.47 -21.41
CA PRO A 30 9.45 -16.73 -20.23
C PRO A 30 8.76 -16.03 -19.06
N SER A 31 8.30 -16.79 -18.06
CA SER A 31 7.80 -16.23 -16.81
C SER A 31 8.95 -15.43 -16.22
N ARG A 32 8.90 -14.09 -16.37
CA ARG A 32 9.94 -13.21 -15.87
C ARG A 32 9.73 -13.08 -14.36
N THR A 33 10.07 -14.12 -13.62
CA THR A 33 10.09 -14.10 -12.16
C THR A 33 11.27 -13.23 -11.75
N TYR A 34 10.99 -11.99 -11.37
CA TYR A 34 11.98 -11.12 -10.74
C TYR A 34 11.94 -11.40 -9.23
N VAL A 35 13.13 -11.59 -8.64
CA VAL A 35 13.28 -11.68 -7.19
C VAL A 35 13.49 -10.27 -6.67
N ASP A 36 12.58 -9.79 -5.82
CA ASP A 36 12.81 -8.52 -5.14
C ASP A 36 13.93 -8.70 -4.09
N THR A 37 15.02 -7.95 -4.25
CA THR A 37 16.22 -8.09 -3.42
C THR A 37 16.08 -7.54 -2.00
N TRP A 38 14.99 -6.82 -1.69
CA TRP A 38 14.75 -6.19 -0.40
C TRP A 38 13.77 -6.96 0.48
N THR A 39 12.80 -7.63 -0.12
CA THR A 39 11.77 -8.42 0.58
C THR A 39 11.95 -9.92 0.42
N GLY A 40 12.69 -10.37 -0.60
CA GLY A 40 12.90 -11.79 -0.88
C GLY A 40 11.70 -12.47 -1.55
N ASP A 41 10.67 -11.71 -1.93
CA ASP A 41 9.46 -12.24 -2.54
C ASP A 41 9.63 -12.46 -4.04
N PHE A 42 9.08 -13.58 -4.52
CA PHE A 42 9.05 -13.97 -5.92
C PHE A 42 7.78 -13.45 -6.57
N LEU A 43 7.88 -12.33 -7.29
CA LEU A 43 6.73 -11.73 -7.99
C LEU A 43 6.52 -12.43 -9.34
N GLY A 44 5.90 -13.60 -9.29
CA GLY A 44 5.36 -14.33 -10.43
C GLY A 44 3.86 -14.07 -10.56
N GLU A 45 3.38 -14.00 -11.81
CA GLU A 45 2.03 -13.62 -12.24
C GLU A 45 0.88 -13.95 -11.27
N GLY A 46 0.02 -12.96 -11.00
CA GLY A 46 -1.29 -13.14 -10.38
C GLY A 46 -1.44 -12.62 -8.95
N GLY A 47 -0.35 -12.19 -8.31
CA GLY A 47 -0.43 -11.50 -7.03
C GLY A 47 -1.03 -10.11 -7.21
N MET A 48 -2.35 -9.96 -6.98
CA MET A 48 -2.81 -8.67 -6.45
C MET A 48 -1.94 -8.43 -5.22
N MET A 49 -1.18 -7.32 -5.17
CA MET A 49 -0.60 -6.87 -3.90
C MET A 49 -1.71 -7.04 -2.85
N PRO A 50 -1.43 -7.57 -1.65
CA PRO A 50 -2.40 -7.39 -0.58
C PRO A 50 -2.69 -5.90 -0.61
N ILE A 51 -3.94 -5.53 -0.95
CA ILE A 51 -4.36 -4.15 -0.88
C ILE A 51 -4.20 -3.90 0.61
N LEU A 52 -3.06 -3.31 0.99
CA LEU A 52 -2.83 -2.86 2.33
C LEU A 52 -3.94 -1.85 2.47
N SER A 53 -5.03 -2.27 3.12
CA SER A 53 -6.16 -1.39 3.31
C SER A 53 -5.55 -0.16 3.96
N PRO A 54 -5.71 1.05 3.41
CA PRO A 54 -5.08 2.24 3.99
C PRO A 54 -5.38 2.37 5.50
N ALA A 55 -6.46 1.71 5.96
CA ALA A 55 -6.84 1.55 7.36
C ALA A 55 -5.88 0.74 8.26
N GLN A 56 -5.04 -0.17 7.74
CA GLN A 56 -4.19 -1.04 8.57
C GLN A 56 -3.06 -0.28 9.26
N GLY A 57 -2.44 0.68 8.56
CA GLY A 57 -1.42 1.56 9.18
C GLY A 57 -2.03 2.55 10.19
N ALA A 58 -3.27 3.00 9.93
CA ALA A 58 -3.96 3.98 10.75
C ALA A 58 -4.41 3.43 12.12
N LYS A 59 -4.66 2.11 12.23
CA LYS A 59 -5.13 1.48 13.48
C LYS A 59 -3.99 0.81 14.24
N GLY A 60 -3.67 1.32 15.43
CA GLY A 60 -2.79 0.66 16.38
C GLY A 60 -2.20 1.61 17.43
N GLU A 61 -1.21 1.11 18.16
CA GLU A 61 -0.66 1.78 19.34
C GLU A 61 0.23 2.99 18.97
N VAL A 62 0.48 3.82 19.99
CA VAL A 62 1.41 4.94 19.94
C VAL A 62 2.84 4.42 19.80
N ILE A 63 3.57 4.93 18.81
CA ILE A 63 4.96 4.50 18.52
C ILE A 63 5.97 5.46 19.15
N MET A 64 5.54 6.69 19.43
CA MET A 64 6.43 7.76 19.87
C MET A 64 6.75 7.72 21.37
N PRO A 65 8.00 8.01 21.78
CA PRO A 65 8.38 8.06 23.19
C PRO A 65 7.83 9.32 23.88
N LYS A 66 7.94 9.34 25.21
CA LYS A 66 7.56 10.50 26.04
C LYS A 66 8.38 11.74 25.68
N LEU A 67 7.75 12.90 25.55
CA LEU A 67 8.43 14.18 25.30
C LEU A 67 8.61 14.97 26.60
N GLY A 68 9.79 14.85 27.22
CA GLY A 68 10.06 15.45 28.53
C GLY A 68 10.29 16.98 28.53
N ASN A 69 10.73 17.57 27.42
CA ASN A 69 11.01 19.01 27.34
C ASN A 69 9.71 19.81 27.16
N ALA A 70 9.34 20.59 28.19
CA ALA A 70 8.09 21.34 28.21
C ALA A 70 8.01 22.44 27.14
N THR A 71 9.10 23.16 26.87
CA THR A 71 9.14 24.21 25.85
C THR A 71 8.97 23.61 24.45
N ALA A 72 9.74 22.58 24.13
CA ALA A 72 9.64 21.87 22.85
C ALA A 72 8.23 21.27 22.65
N LYS A 73 7.65 20.69 23.72
CA LYS A 73 6.27 20.17 23.70
C LYS A 73 5.24 21.25 23.40
N ALA A 74 5.38 22.44 23.99
CA ALA A 74 4.46 23.56 23.75
C ALA A 74 4.60 24.13 22.33
N GLU A 75 5.83 24.25 21.82
CA GLU A 75 6.11 24.68 20.44
C GLU A 75 5.54 23.71 19.42
N LEU A 76 5.80 22.41 19.61
CA LEU A 76 5.24 21.34 18.80
C LEU A 76 3.71 21.41 18.78
N GLY A 77 3.08 21.55 19.95
CA GLY A 77 1.63 21.69 20.07
C GLY A 77 1.08 22.86 19.26
N ARG A 78 1.67 24.05 19.37
CA ARG A 78 1.24 25.24 18.59
C ARG A 78 1.40 25.04 17.09
N ALA A 79 2.53 24.47 16.66
CA ALA A 79 2.79 24.20 15.25
C ALA A 79 1.77 23.20 14.67
N THR A 80 1.50 22.11 15.39
CA THR A 80 0.50 21.12 14.99
C THR A 80 -0.91 21.69 14.95
N TRP A 81 -1.32 22.47 15.96
CA TRP A 81 -2.63 23.12 15.93
C TRP A 81 -2.79 24.08 14.75
N LYS A 82 -1.75 24.84 14.42
CA LYS A 82 -1.74 25.69 13.23
C LYS A 82 -1.94 24.87 11.95
N LEU A 83 -1.22 23.76 11.80
CA LEU A 83 -1.37 22.85 10.66
C LEU A 83 -2.79 22.30 10.57
N LEU A 84 -3.31 21.73 11.67
CA LEU A 84 -4.64 21.12 11.72
C LEU A 84 -5.72 22.12 11.36
N HIS A 85 -5.75 23.28 12.01
CA HIS A 85 -6.76 24.30 11.72
C HIS A 85 -6.67 24.81 10.28
N THR A 86 -5.45 25.04 9.77
CA THR A 86 -5.27 25.47 8.38
C THR A 86 -5.77 24.41 7.39
N MET A 87 -5.45 23.14 7.62
CA MET A 87 -5.89 22.03 6.78
C MET A 87 -7.42 21.90 6.81
N THR A 88 -8.05 21.91 7.99
CA THR A 88 -9.51 21.73 8.12
C THR A 88 -10.31 22.91 7.59
N LEU A 89 -9.78 24.14 7.73
CA LEU A 89 -10.40 25.35 7.15
C LEU A 89 -10.37 25.36 5.61
N ARG A 90 -9.44 24.63 5.01
CA ARG A 90 -9.30 24.50 3.55
C ARG A 90 -9.92 23.22 3.00
N PHE A 91 -10.46 22.37 3.87
CA PHE A 91 -11.11 21.12 3.47
C PHE A 91 -12.45 21.43 2.75
N PRO A 92 -12.82 20.69 1.69
CA PRO A 92 -14.00 21.01 0.88
C PRO A 92 -15.31 20.99 1.70
N ASP A 93 -16.26 21.85 1.33
CA ASP A 93 -17.61 21.86 1.93
C ASP A 93 -18.37 20.56 1.63
N GLU A 94 -18.22 20.07 0.40
CA GLU A 94 -18.83 18.83 -0.11
C GLU A 94 -17.72 17.83 -0.52
N PRO A 95 -17.07 17.17 0.45
CA PRO A 95 -15.99 16.24 0.16
C PRO A 95 -16.50 14.99 -0.55
N ARG A 96 -15.68 14.37 -1.38
CA ARG A 96 -15.89 13.01 -1.90
C ARG A 96 -15.58 11.97 -0.83
N GLN A 97 -15.97 10.72 -1.06
CA GLN A 97 -15.73 9.63 -0.11
C GLN A 97 -14.24 9.42 0.18
N ASP A 98 -13.41 9.46 -0.86
CA ASP A 98 -11.96 9.34 -0.74
C ASP A 98 -11.33 10.46 0.10
N GLU A 99 -11.84 11.69 -0.01
CA GLU A 99 -11.36 12.84 0.77
C GLU A 99 -11.73 12.72 2.25
N ARG A 100 -12.93 12.20 2.55
CA ARG A 100 -13.35 11.87 3.93
C ARG A 100 -12.46 10.80 4.54
N ASP A 101 -12.21 9.74 3.77
CA ASP A 101 -11.37 8.63 4.22
C ASP A 101 -9.93 9.09 4.42
N ALA A 102 -9.41 9.94 3.54
CA ALA A 102 -8.09 10.56 3.70
C ALA A 102 -7.99 11.39 4.99
N LEU A 103 -8.98 12.24 5.28
CA LEU A 103 -8.97 13.06 6.50
C LEU A 103 -9.08 12.19 7.76
N ASN A 104 -9.95 11.19 7.75
CA ASN A 104 -10.07 10.22 8.85
C ASN A 104 -8.76 9.47 9.09
N ASN A 105 -8.15 8.94 8.03
CA ASN A 105 -6.88 8.23 8.13
C ASN A 105 -5.75 9.15 8.61
N TYR A 106 -5.72 10.40 8.16
CA TYR A 106 -4.75 11.39 8.62
C TYR A 106 -4.79 11.57 10.14
N PHE A 107 -5.97 11.79 10.73
CA PHE A 107 -6.09 11.95 12.19
C PHE A 107 -5.64 10.71 12.96
N HIS A 108 -5.99 9.52 12.48
CA HIS A 108 -5.58 8.27 13.11
C HIS A 108 -4.06 8.03 12.99
N LEU A 109 -3.47 8.25 11.82
CA LEU A 109 -2.01 8.15 11.62
C LEU A 109 -1.25 9.19 12.44
N MET A 110 -1.72 10.44 12.43
CA MET A 110 -1.16 11.51 13.24
C MET A 110 -1.17 11.12 14.72
N SER A 111 -2.26 10.52 15.22
CA SER A 111 -2.33 10.06 16.61
C SER A 111 -1.33 8.97 16.99
N ARG A 112 -0.83 8.18 16.04
CA ARG A 112 0.22 7.17 16.29
C ARG A 112 1.62 7.75 16.23
N LEU A 113 1.82 8.71 15.32
CA LEU A 113 3.13 9.28 14.97
C LEU A 113 3.40 10.64 15.63
N TYR A 114 2.47 11.17 16.42
CA TYR A 114 2.63 12.47 17.07
C TYR A 114 3.84 12.44 18.02
N PRO A 115 4.84 13.34 17.87
CA PRO A 115 6.15 13.24 18.54
C PRO A 115 6.10 13.69 20.02
N CYS A 116 5.09 13.23 20.73
CA CYS A 116 4.91 13.29 22.17
C CYS A 116 4.02 12.09 22.55
N GLY A 117 4.63 10.99 23.03
CA GLY A 117 3.94 9.72 23.26
C GLY A 117 2.76 9.82 24.22
N GLU A 118 2.90 10.58 25.31
CA GLU A 118 1.79 10.80 26.24
C GLU A 118 0.68 11.66 25.62
N CYS A 119 1.03 12.65 24.79
CA CYS A 119 0.04 13.45 24.07
C CYS A 119 -0.72 12.60 23.02
N ALA A 120 0.02 11.76 22.31
CA ALA A 120 -0.49 10.83 21.30
C ALA A 120 -1.50 9.86 21.91
N ALA A 121 -1.18 9.30 23.08
CA ALA A 121 -2.06 8.39 23.82
C ALA A 121 -3.37 9.08 24.25
N GLU A 122 -3.28 10.31 24.78
CA GLU A 122 -4.47 11.09 25.12
C GLU A 122 -5.28 11.46 23.87
N PHE A 123 -4.62 11.80 22.76
CA PHE A 123 -5.30 12.11 21.51
C PHE A 123 -6.03 10.89 20.94
N GLN A 124 -5.46 9.68 21.02
CA GLN A 124 -6.17 8.45 20.66
C GLN A 124 -7.43 8.22 21.50
N LYS A 125 -7.42 8.53 22.80
CA LYS A 125 -8.61 8.45 23.65
C LYS A 125 -9.67 9.46 23.20
N LEU A 126 -9.25 10.68 22.85
CA LEU A 126 -10.15 11.70 22.32
C LEU A 126 -10.78 11.24 21.00
N LEU A 127 -10.01 10.69 20.07
CA LEU A 127 -10.53 10.17 18.79
C LEU A 127 -11.52 9.02 18.98
N LYS A 128 -11.33 8.15 19.98
CA LYS A 128 -12.30 7.09 20.32
C LYS A 128 -13.63 7.66 20.80
N LYS A 129 -13.59 8.75 21.58
CA LYS A 129 -14.79 9.39 22.13
C LYS A 129 -15.47 10.32 21.11
N TYR A 130 -14.67 10.98 20.28
CA TYR A 130 -15.08 11.99 19.32
C TYR A 130 -14.36 11.72 17.98
N PRO A 131 -14.89 10.78 17.17
CA PRO A 131 -14.31 10.49 15.86
C PRO A 131 -14.40 11.73 14.95
N PRO A 132 -13.46 11.90 13.98
CA PRO A 132 -13.48 13.04 13.08
C PRO A 132 -14.78 13.09 12.26
N GLN A 133 -15.43 14.25 12.25
CA GLN A 133 -16.66 14.48 11.49
C GLN A 133 -16.30 15.05 10.12
N ALA A 134 -16.02 14.16 9.16
CA ALA A 134 -15.58 14.55 7.80
C ALA A 134 -16.73 14.74 6.80
N SER A 135 -18.01 14.66 7.21
CA SER A 135 -19.14 14.59 6.28
C SER A 135 -19.49 15.91 5.59
N ARG A 136 -19.23 17.06 6.22
CA ARG A 136 -19.55 18.40 5.70
C ARG A 136 -18.81 19.46 6.50
N ASN A 137 -18.11 20.37 5.83
CA ASN A 137 -17.65 21.61 6.46
C ASN A 137 -18.82 22.61 6.50
N ARG A 138 -19.00 23.29 7.64
CA ARG A 138 -20.01 24.36 7.76
C ARG A 138 -19.44 25.60 7.06
N PRO A 139 -20.13 26.18 6.06
CA PRO A 139 -19.72 27.45 5.49
C PRO A 139 -19.74 28.53 6.59
N THR A 140 -18.61 29.22 6.78
CA THR A 140 -18.49 30.40 7.66
C THR A 140 -18.77 31.67 6.90
#